data_AF-A0A2E1NGM4-F1
#
_entry.id   AF-A0A2E1NGM4-F1
#
_cell.length_a   1.000
_cell.length_b   1.000
_cell.length_c   1.000
_cell.angle_alpha   90.00
_cell.angle_beta   90.00
_cell.angle_gamma   90.00
#
_symmetry.space_group_name_H-M   'P 1'
#
loop_
_entity.id
_entity.type
_entity.pdbx_description
1 polymer ?
#
loop_
_entity_poly.entity_id
_entity_poly.type
_entity_poly.pdbx_seq_one_letter_code
_entity_poly.pdbx_strand_id
1 'polypeptide(L)'
;MIKNLKKGKHNMKTLLNNKGNSLAEFAVVIALMATLAATGQVKFSQAGEGGKGKKSANEIEKIAKAGMNFYNQANTDEGAGRFPGQNKWDQNVPTGGGYTGADNATAVATALADVADFVSYKDATRGAKWCSVFGKSTAGNYIHSENVDPLAADDAGSRVGPSEWASMLDLVKSPFMDGHMIYTVIAGEPGTSPCMIIADLNDPSAEFSVVQP
;
A
#
# COMPACT_ATOMS: atom_id res chain seq x y z
N MET A 1 3.86 -58.90 46.94
CA MET A 1 3.99 -58.72 45.48
C MET A 1 4.49 -57.30 45.19
N ILE A 2 5.80 -57.20 45.00
CA ILE A 2 6.60 -56.28 44.15
C ILE A 2 5.93 -55.00 43.65
N LYS A 3 6.67 -53.88 43.79
CA LYS A 3 6.99 -52.82 42.80
C LYS A 3 6.90 -51.44 43.46
N ASN A 4 7.77 -50.46 43.24
CA ASN A 4 9.01 -50.37 42.49
C ASN A 4 9.65 -49.02 42.84
N LEU A 5 10.98 -49.01 42.88
CA LEU A 5 11.83 -47.82 42.78
C LEU A 5 11.38 -46.86 41.67
N LYS A 6 11.52 -45.55 41.90
CA LYS A 6 12.08 -44.59 40.93
C LYS A 6 12.52 -43.32 41.68
N LYS A 7 13.81 -43.17 41.92
CA LYS A 7 14.80 -42.52 41.02
C LYS A 7 14.46 -41.05 40.81
N GLY A 8 15.30 -40.19 41.38
CA GLY A 8 15.40 -38.80 40.95
C GLY A 8 15.67 -38.73 39.45
N LYS A 9 15.07 -37.74 38.78
CA LYS A 9 15.50 -37.30 37.46
C LYS A 9 15.07 -35.84 37.23
N HIS A 10 16.10 -35.00 37.19
CA HIS A 10 16.34 -33.89 36.29
C HIS A 10 15.32 -32.73 36.22
N ASN A 11 15.79 -31.60 36.73
CA ASN A 11 15.71 -30.27 36.12
C ASN A 11 15.10 -30.27 34.70
N MET A 12 13.86 -29.82 34.59
CA MET A 12 13.28 -29.34 33.34
C MET A 12 12.87 -27.86 33.48
N LYS A 13 13.73 -27.05 34.11
CA LYS A 13 13.66 -25.59 34.00
C LYS A 13 14.35 -25.13 32.71
N THR A 14 13.93 -25.61 31.56
CA THR A 14 14.43 -25.14 30.24
C THR A 14 13.65 -25.78 29.11
N LEU A 15 12.34 -25.53 29.02
CA LEU A 15 11.64 -25.65 27.74
C LEU A 15 10.72 -24.43 27.60
N LEU A 16 11.35 -23.37 27.07
CA LEU A 16 10.76 -22.27 26.30
C LEU A 16 9.71 -21.41 27.03
N ASN A 17 10.23 -20.44 27.77
CA ASN A 17 9.47 -19.26 28.17
C ASN A 17 9.26 -18.32 26.96
N ASN A 18 8.26 -18.61 26.13
CA ASN A 18 7.82 -17.74 25.02
C ASN A 18 6.40 -17.16 25.27
N LYS A 19 5.96 -17.02 26.52
CA LYS A 19 4.55 -16.74 26.88
C LYS A 19 4.07 -15.31 26.58
N GLY A 20 4.80 -14.51 25.79
CA GLY A 20 4.41 -13.13 25.49
C GLY A 20 4.74 -12.65 24.07
N ASN A 21 5.80 -13.16 23.44
CA ASN A 21 6.29 -12.58 22.19
C ASN A 21 5.33 -12.80 21.00
N SER A 22 4.87 -14.04 20.79
CA SER A 22 3.95 -14.34 19.68
C SER A 22 2.54 -13.81 19.88
N LEU A 23 2.07 -13.65 21.12
CA LEU A 23 0.75 -13.08 21.40
C LEU A 23 0.76 -11.55 21.23
N ALA A 24 1.84 -10.88 21.64
CA ALA A 24 2.03 -9.46 21.45
C ALA A 24 2.23 -9.11 19.95
N GLU A 25 3.02 -9.90 19.22
CA GLU A 25 3.19 -9.72 17.76
C GLU A 25 1.86 -9.88 17.01
N PHE A 26 1.08 -10.92 17.33
CA PHE A 26 -0.22 -11.12 16.70
C PHE A 26 -1.25 -10.05 17.10
N ALA A 27 -1.21 -9.58 18.36
CA ALA A 27 -2.07 -8.50 18.83
C ALA A 27 -1.73 -7.16 18.19
N VAL A 28 -0.45 -6.86 17.95
CA VAL A 28 -0.01 -5.67 17.23
C VAL A 28 -0.49 -5.71 15.78
N VAL A 29 -0.35 -6.86 15.11
CA VAL A 29 -0.84 -7.03 13.73
C VAL A 29 -2.36 -6.91 13.66
N ILE A 30 -3.11 -7.55 14.57
CA ILE A 30 -4.57 -7.40 14.61
C ILE A 30 -4.99 -5.98 14.98
N ALA A 31 -4.30 -5.31 15.91
CA ALA A 31 -4.61 -3.92 16.26
C ALA A 31 -4.33 -2.99 15.09
N LEU A 32 -3.26 -3.19 14.33
CA LEU A 32 -2.97 -2.44 13.11
C LEU A 32 -4.02 -2.72 12.03
N MET A 33 -4.34 -3.99 11.78
CA MET A 33 -5.38 -4.38 10.82
C MET A 33 -6.77 -3.87 11.22
N ALA A 34 -7.10 -3.89 12.50
CA ALA A 34 -8.35 -3.36 13.04
C ALA A 34 -8.40 -1.83 12.98
N THR A 35 -7.27 -1.14 13.19
CA THR A 35 -7.19 0.31 13.03
C THR A 35 -7.38 0.70 11.57
N LEU A 36 -6.74 -0.02 10.64
CA LEU A 36 -6.90 0.17 9.19
C LEU A 36 -8.32 -0.13 8.71
N ALA A 37 -8.96 -1.19 9.22
CA ALA A 37 -10.35 -1.52 8.90
C ALA A 37 -11.33 -0.48 9.48
N ALA A 38 -11.05 0.07 10.66
CA ALA A 38 -11.89 1.09 11.30
C ALA A 38 -11.82 2.46 10.62
N THR A 39 -10.68 2.81 10.00
CA THR A 39 -10.52 4.07 9.25
C THR A 39 -11.19 4.06 7.87
N GLY A 40 -11.48 2.89 7.30
CA GLY A 40 -12.12 2.76 5.99
C GLY A 40 -13.65 2.95 5.95
N GLN A 41 -14.33 3.16 7.09
CA GLN A 41 -15.81 3.05 7.12
C GLN A 41 -16.61 4.32 7.46
N VAL A 42 -16.01 5.46 7.83
CA VAL A 42 -16.82 6.59 8.37
C VAL A 42 -16.48 7.97 7.80
N LYS A 43 -16.85 8.21 6.54
CA LYS A 43 -17.23 9.55 6.03
C LYS A 43 -18.51 9.47 5.18
N PHE A 44 -19.64 9.25 5.85
CA PHE A 44 -20.99 9.10 5.25
C PHE A 44 -21.70 10.40 4.80
N SER A 45 -20.99 11.53 4.62
CA SER A 45 -21.63 12.86 4.62
C SER A 45 -22.00 13.48 3.25
N GLN A 46 -22.12 12.72 2.15
CA GLN A 46 -22.60 13.30 0.89
C GLN A 46 -23.42 12.28 0.08
N ALA A 47 -24.74 12.34 0.13
CA ALA A 47 -25.60 11.36 -0.56
C ALA A 47 -25.59 11.46 -2.11
N GLY A 48 -25.02 12.52 -2.70
CA GLY A 48 -24.72 12.61 -4.15
C GLY A 48 -23.28 12.21 -4.52
N GLU A 49 -22.33 12.48 -3.63
CA GLU A 49 -20.92 12.13 -3.77
C GLU A 49 -20.63 10.70 -3.34
N GLY A 50 -21.47 10.09 -2.50
CA GLY A 50 -21.34 8.70 -2.07
C GLY A 50 -21.43 7.72 -3.23
N GLY A 51 -22.07 8.09 -4.34
CA GLY A 51 -22.01 7.32 -5.59
C GLY A 51 -20.65 7.41 -6.28
N LYS A 52 -20.02 8.58 -6.26
CA LYS A 52 -18.65 8.78 -6.78
C LYS A 52 -17.61 8.14 -5.87
N GLY A 53 -17.73 8.31 -4.55
CA GLY A 53 -16.89 7.64 -3.55
C GLY A 53 -16.94 6.12 -3.71
N LYS A 54 -18.14 5.52 -3.79
CA LYS A 54 -18.28 4.07 -4.05
C LYS A 54 -17.66 3.64 -5.38
N LYS A 55 -17.81 4.43 -6.45
CA LYS A 55 -17.16 4.13 -7.72
C LYS A 55 -15.64 4.20 -7.60
N SER A 56 -15.12 5.23 -6.95
CA SER A 56 -13.69 5.41 -6.70
C SER A 56 -13.12 4.26 -5.86
N ALA A 57 -13.80 3.87 -4.78
CA ALA A 57 -13.45 2.70 -3.98
C ALA A 57 -13.41 1.40 -4.82
N ASN A 58 -14.40 1.18 -5.68
CA ASN A 58 -14.42 0.02 -6.58
C ASN A 58 -13.26 0.04 -7.59
N GLU A 59 -12.91 1.22 -8.12
CA GLU A 59 -11.79 1.40 -9.04
C GLU A 59 -10.44 1.17 -8.32
N ILE A 60 -10.28 1.69 -7.10
CA ILE A 60 -9.13 1.45 -6.22
C ILE A 60 -9.00 -0.06 -5.94
N GLU A 61 -10.10 -0.76 -5.66
CA GLU A 61 -10.08 -2.20 -5.40
C GLU A 61 -9.63 -3.01 -6.63
N LYS A 62 -10.01 -2.61 -7.85
CA LYS A 62 -9.51 -3.24 -9.08
C LYS A 62 -8.00 -3.05 -9.22
N ILE A 63 -7.50 -1.85 -8.95
CA ILE A 63 -6.06 -1.53 -8.98
C ILE A 63 -5.31 -2.35 -7.93
N ALA A 64 -5.84 -2.44 -6.71
CA ALA A 64 -5.29 -3.25 -5.63
C ALA A 64 -5.16 -4.73 -6.01
N LYS A 65 -6.22 -5.31 -6.59
CA LYS A 65 -6.21 -6.70 -7.08
C LYS A 65 -5.21 -6.91 -8.21
N ALA A 66 -5.15 -6.00 -9.17
CA ALA A 66 -4.20 -6.08 -10.26
C ALA A 66 -2.75 -5.98 -9.76
N GLY A 67 -2.47 -5.08 -8.81
CA GLY A 67 -1.14 -4.96 -8.20
C GLY A 67 -0.72 -6.22 -7.45
N MET A 68 -1.64 -6.88 -6.74
CA MET A 68 -1.34 -8.18 -6.10
C MET A 68 -1.07 -9.29 -7.12
N ASN A 69 -1.84 -9.32 -8.22
CA ASN A 69 -1.60 -10.27 -9.30
C ASN A 69 -0.22 -10.03 -9.95
N PHE A 70 0.14 -8.75 -10.18
CA PHE A 70 1.44 -8.36 -10.68
C PHE A 70 2.56 -8.85 -9.76
N TYR A 71 2.42 -8.62 -8.45
CA TYR A 71 3.41 -9.05 -7.48
C TYR A 71 3.65 -10.56 -7.55
N ASN A 72 2.58 -11.37 -7.60
CA ASN A 72 2.69 -12.82 -7.68
C ASN A 72 3.31 -13.28 -9.00
N GLN A 73 3.00 -12.60 -10.10
CA GLN A 73 3.61 -12.86 -11.40
C GLN A 73 5.10 -12.51 -11.40
N ALA A 74 5.47 -11.32 -10.92
CA ALA A 74 6.86 -10.91 -10.80
C ALA A 74 7.66 -11.82 -9.86
N ASN A 75 7.05 -12.31 -8.78
CA ASN A 75 7.68 -13.28 -7.89
C ASN A 75 7.97 -14.62 -8.59
N THR A 76 7.10 -15.01 -9.52
CA THR A 76 7.26 -16.25 -10.31
C THR A 76 8.29 -16.07 -11.43
N ASP A 77 8.20 -14.97 -12.18
CA ASP A 77 8.97 -14.72 -13.40
C ASP A 77 10.36 -14.13 -13.11
N GLU A 78 10.45 -13.23 -12.14
CA GLU A 78 11.67 -12.50 -11.77
C GLU A 78 12.34 -13.05 -10.49
N GLY A 79 11.68 -14.00 -9.80
CA GLY A 79 12.18 -14.61 -8.56
C GLY A 79 12.12 -13.70 -7.33
N ALA A 80 11.54 -12.50 -7.47
CA ALA A 80 11.30 -11.57 -6.39
C ALA A 80 10.05 -10.73 -6.69
N GLY A 81 9.05 -10.82 -5.80
CA GLY A 81 7.83 -10.06 -5.94
C GLY A 81 8.07 -8.55 -5.79
N ARG A 82 7.52 -7.78 -6.72
CA ARG A 82 7.54 -6.32 -6.74
C ARG A 82 6.22 -5.80 -7.31
N PHE A 83 5.91 -4.53 -7.05
CA PHE A 83 4.76 -3.83 -7.63
C PHE A 83 5.15 -3.08 -8.92
N PRO A 84 4.15 -2.65 -9.73
CA PRO A 84 4.39 -1.86 -10.93
C PRO A 84 5.17 -0.56 -10.66
N GLY A 85 6.10 -0.22 -11.54
CA GLY A 85 6.98 0.95 -11.42
C GLY A 85 8.16 0.77 -10.47
N GLN A 86 8.21 -0.32 -9.69
CA GLN A 86 9.42 -0.67 -8.96
C GLN A 86 10.43 -1.29 -9.93
N ASN A 87 11.65 -0.75 -9.95
CA ASN A 87 12.78 -1.40 -10.59
C ASN A 87 13.18 -2.70 -9.88
N LYS A 88 13.07 -2.71 -8.54
CA LYS A 88 13.35 -3.84 -7.65
C LYS A 88 12.50 -3.73 -6.38
N TRP A 89 12.26 -4.85 -5.70
CA TRP A 89 11.41 -4.98 -4.52
C TRP A 89 11.81 -4.07 -3.34
N ASP A 90 13.09 -3.73 -3.22
CA ASP A 90 13.69 -2.88 -2.18
C ASP A 90 13.78 -1.40 -2.58
N GLN A 91 13.02 -0.97 -3.58
CA GLN A 91 12.99 0.42 -4.03
C GLN A 91 11.58 1.01 -3.94
N ASN A 92 11.51 2.27 -3.51
CA ASN A 92 10.25 3.00 -3.45
C ASN A 92 9.72 3.34 -4.85
N VAL A 93 8.41 3.58 -4.90
CA VAL A 93 7.75 4.34 -5.96
C VAL A 93 7.06 5.54 -5.31
N PRO A 94 7.37 6.78 -5.71
CA PRO A 94 8.31 7.21 -6.75
C PRO A 94 9.78 6.84 -6.46
N THR A 95 10.55 6.56 -7.51
CA THR A 95 11.98 6.26 -7.37
C THR A 95 12.74 7.49 -6.86
N GLY A 96 13.53 7.33 -5.79
CA GLY A 96 14.24 8.43 -5.14
C GLY A 96 13.35 9.39 -4.34
N GLY A 97 12.06 9.06 -4.20
CA GLY A 97 11.09 9.81 -3.40
C GLY A 97 10.19 8.88 -2.58
N GLY A 98 8.94 9.32 -2.40
CA GLY A 98 7.95 8.58 -1.62
C GLY A 98 8.21 8.64 -0.11
N TYR A 99 7.91 7.54 0.57
CA TYR A 99 7.98 7.43 2.02
C TYR A 99 9.15 6.54 2.45
N THR A 100 9.98 7.05 3.36
CA THR A 100 11.14 6.34 3.91
C THR A 100 11.07 6.31 5.43
N GLY A 101 11.66 5.28 6.03
CA GLY A 101 11.71 5.10 7.48
C GLY A 101 12.96 4.33 7.88
N ALA A 102 13.13 4.12 9.19
CA ALA A 102 14.21 3.27 9.71
C ALA A 102 14.01 1.79 9.34
N ASP A 103 12.74 1.39 9.20
CA ASP A 103 12.30 0.09 8.70
C ASP A 103 11.03 0.25 7.84
N ASN A 104 10.62 -0.84 7.18
CA ASN A 104 9.41 -0.86 6.33
C ASN A 104 8.16 -0.45 7.13
N ALA A 105 7.99 -0.96 8.35
CA ALA A 105 6.82 -0.68 9.17
C ALA A 105 6.70 0.82 9.53
N THR A 106 7.81 1.48 9.84
CA THR A 106 7.88 2.91 10.14
C THR A 106 7.59 3.75 8.89
N ALA A 107 8.10 3.33 7.72
CA ALA A 107 7.83 4.00 6.46
C ALA A 107 6.34 3.92 6.09
N VAL A 108 5.72 2.74 6.26
CA VAL A 108 4.28 2.54 6.06
C VAL A 108 3.47 3.40 7.04
N ALA A 109 3.82 3.40 8.33
CA ALA A 109 3.13 4.23 9.32
C ALA A 109 3.22 5.74 8.99
N THR A 110 4.38 6.19 8.49
CA THR A 110 4.57 7.58 8.04
C THR A 110 3.69 7.90 6.83
N ALA A 111 3.60 6.97 5.87
CA ALA A 111 2.74 7.13 4.69
C ALA A 111 1.26 7.22 5.07
N LEU A 112 0.80 6.37 6.01
CA LEU A 112 -0.58 6.36 6.49
C LEU A 112 -0.94 7.62 7.29
N ALA A 113 0.00 8.14 8.08
CA ALA A 113 -0.21 9.41 8.76
C ALA A 113 -0.30 10.58 7.77
N ASP A 114 0.56 10.59 6.75
CA ASP A 114 0.59 11.67 5.76
C ASP A 114 -0.63 11.66 4.81
N VAL A 115 -1.10 10.47 4.39
CA VAL A 115 -2.30 10.36 3.52
C VAL A 115 -3.57 10.77 4.26
N ALA A 116 -3.63 10.59 5.58
CA ALA A 116 -4.77 11.04 6.39
C ALA A 116 -4.97 12.57 6.34
N ASP A 117 -3.90 13.32 6.09
CA ASP A 117 -3.93 14.78 5.90
C ASP A 117 -3.94 15.21 4.43
N PHE A 118 -3.87 14.26 3.49
CA PHE A 118 -3.86 14.56 2.05
C PHE A 118 -5.30 14.70 1.55
N VAL A 119 -5.87 15.88 1.73
CA VAL A 119 -7.31 16.14 1.52
C VAL A 119 -7.67 16.78 0.16
N SER A 120 -6.67 17.08 -0.68
CA SER A 120 -6.91 17.81 -1.93
C SER A 120 -5.85 17.54 -2.97
N TYR A 121 -6.29 17.38 -4.23
CA TYR A 121 -5.45 17.31 -5.43
C TYR A 121 -4.47 18.48 -5.62
N LYS A 122 -4.63 19.58 -4.88
CA LYS A 122 -3.74 20.76 -4.96
C LYS A 122 -2.52 20.70 -4.04
N ASP A 123 -2.45 19.72 -3.13
CA ASP A 123 -1.30 19.55 -2.25
C ASP A 123 -0.12 18.93 -3.00
N ALA A 124 0.69 19.78 -3.64
CA ALA A 124 1.87 19.35 -4.38
C ALA A 124 2.99 18.78 -3.47
N THR A 125 3.00 19.12 -2.17
CA THR A 125 4.04 18.61 -1.26
C THR A 125 3.79 17.14 -0.94
N ARG A 126 2.53 16.78 -0.67
CA ARG A 126 2.14 15.38 -0.46
C ARG A 126 2.06 14.64 -1.77
N GLY A 127 1.48 15.25 -2.81
CA GLY A 127 1.37 14.65 -4.14
C GLY A 127 2.73 14.21 -4.71
N ALA A 128 3.81 14.95 -4.46
CA ALA A 128 5.15 14.61 -4.96
C ALA A 128 5.70 13.27 -4.41
N LYS A 129 5.02 12.65 -3.44
CA LYS A 129 5.32 11.31 -2.91
C LYS A 129 4.53 10.21 -3.60
N TRP A 130 3.73 10.53 -4.62
CA TRP A 130 2.82 9.63 -5.32
C TRP A 130 3.06 9.70 -6.83
N CYS A 131 2.83 8.58 -7.51
CA CYS A 131 2.84 8.48 -8.97
C CYS A 131 1.42 8.26 -9.50
N SER A 132 1.20 8.57 -10.77
CA SER A 132 -0.05 8.20 -11.44
C SER A 132 -0.06 6.72 -11.83
N VAL A 133 -1.20 6.05 -11.63
CA VAL A 133 -1.39 4.65 -12.07
C VAL A 133 -1.36 4.53 -13.60
N PHE A 134 -2.03 5.42 -14.32
CA PHE A 134 -2.10 5.38 -15.79
C PHE A 134 -1.33 6.50 -16.48
N GLY A 135 -0.50 7.23 -15.75
CA GLY A 135 0.26 8.36 -16.26
C GLY A 135 -0.54 9.67 -16.29
N LYS A 136 0.16 10.79 -16.12
CA LYS A 136 -0.45 12.13 -16.03
C LYS A 136 -1.00 12.68 -17.35
N SER A 137 -0.47 12.21 -18.47
CA SER A 137 -0.75 12.73 -19.82
C SER A 137 -1.52 11.76 -20.72
N THR A 138 -2.02 10.65 -20.15
CA THR A 138 -2.73 9.62 -20.91
C THR A 138 -4.05 10.16 -21.47
N ALA A 139 -4.28 9.91 -22.76
CA ALA A 139 -5.45 10.43 -23.46
C ALA A 139 -6.77 10.01 -22.78
N GLY A 140 -7.60 11.00 -22.46
CA GLY A 140 -8.87 10.81 -21.76
C GLY A 140 -8.75 10.62 -20.24
N ASN A 141 -7.55 10.59 -19.67
CA ASN A 141 -7.29 10.58 -18.23
C ASN A 141 -6.14 11.54 -17.91
N TYR A 142 -6.18 12.74 -18.49
CA TYR A 142 -5.16 13.75 -18.23
C TYR A 142 -5.50 14.48 -16.94
N ILE A 143 -4.48 14.79 -16.14
CA ILE A 143 -4.64 15.78 -15.07
C ILE A 143 -4.86 17.14 -15.75
N HIS A 144 -5.88 17.89 -15.30
CA HIS A 144 -6.18 19.19 -15.87
C HIS A 144 -4.96 20.13 -15.76
N SER A 145 -4.63 20.86 -16.82
CA SER A 145 -3.41 21.67 -16.89
C SER A 145 -3.35 22.82 -15.87
N GLU A 146 -4.50 23.22 -15.32
CA GLU A 146 -4.59 24.21 -14.25
C GLU A 146 -4.19 23.65 -12.87
N ASN A 147 -4.18 22.33 -12.73
CA ASN A 147 -3.71 21.65 -11.53
C ASN A 147 -2.19 21.53 -11.67
N VAL A 148 -1.46 22.39 -10.95
CA VAL A 148 0.01 22.39 -10.89
C VAL A 148 0.47 20.97 -10.59
N ASP A 149 1.10 20.29 -11.55
CA ASP A 149 1.50 18.88 -11.55
C ASP A 149 1.91 18.40 -10.15
N PRO A 150 0.97 17.90 -9.35
CA PRO A 150 1.21 17.75 -7.92
C PRO A 150 1.96 16.44 -7.67
N LEU A 151 2.04 15.56 -8.65
CA LEU A 151 2.56 14.20 -8.53
C LEU A 151 4.01 14.11 -8.96
N ALA A 152 4.68 13.06 -8.48
CA ALA A 152 6.01 12.73 -8.97
C ALA A 152 6.00 12.39 -10.49
N ALA A 153 7.19 12.30 -11.07
CA ALA A 153 7.34 11.78 -12.42
C ALA A 153 6.95 10.29 -12.47
N ASP A 154 6.23 9.90 -13.52
CA ASP A 154 5.73 8.54 -13.69
C ASP A 154 6.79 7.57 -14.26
N ASP A 155 7.95 8.10 -14.66
CA ASP A 155 9.01 7.46 -15.46
C ASP A 155 10.42 7.68 -14.88
N ALA A 156 10.54 8.05 -13.61
CA ALA A 156 11.84 8.32 -12.97
C ALA A 156 12.77 7.08 -12.86
N GLY A 157 12.26 5.87 -13.15
CA GLY A 157 12.99 4.59 -13.13
C GLY A 157 13.21 4.00 -14.53
N SER A 158 13.85 2.82 -14.58
CA SER A 158 13.98 2.08 -15.85
C SER A 158 12.71 1.32 -16.21
N ARG A 159 11.83 1.08 -15.23
CA ARG A 159 10.48 0.55 -15.42
C ARG A 159 9.47 1.69 -15.23
N VAL A 160 8.60 1.85 -16.21
CA VAL A 160 7.59 2.92 -16.22
C VAL A 160 6.29 2.34 -15.67
N GLY A 161 5.86 2.83 -14.50
CA GLY A 161 4.67 2.35 -13.80
C GLY A 161 3.42 2.30 -14.68
N PRO A 162 3.06 3.39 -15.37
CA PRO A 162 1.89 3.41 -16.27
C PRO A 162 1.87 2.31 -17.34
N SER A 163 3.03 1.96 -17.89
CA SER A 163 3.15 0.92 -18.90
C SER A 163 2.89 -0.48 -18.31
N GLU A 164 3.40 -0.73 -17.09
CA GLU A 164 3.15 -1.99 -16.39
C GLU A 164 1.68 -2.11 -15.95
N TRP A 165 1.06 -1.02 -15.47
CA TRP A 165 -0.36 -0.99 -15.15
C TRP A 165 -1.27 -1.23 -16.36
N ALA A 166 -0.97 -0.58 -17.49
CA ALA A 166 -1.72 -0.73 -18.74
C ALA A 166 -1.66 -2.15 -19.34
N SER A 167 -0.69 -2.97 -18.92
CA SER A 167 -0.62 -4.38 -19.34
C SER A 167 -1.63 -5.29 -18.62
N MET A 168 -2.17 -4.85 -17.48
CA MET A 168 -3.04 -5.65 -16.62
C MET A 168 -4.47 -5.12 -16.53
N LEU A 169 -4.63 -3.81 -16.72
CA LEU A 169 -5.89 -3.11 -16.54
C LEU A 169 -6.15 -2.19 -17.73
N ASP A 170 -7.41 -2.14 -18.13
CA ASP A 170 -7.91 -1.04 -18.96
C ASP A 170 -7.85 0.28 -18.17
N LEU A 171 -7.78 1.39 -18.88
CA LEU A 171 -7.70 2.72 -18.30
C LEU A 171 -8.81 2.97 -17.25
N VAL A 172 -8.41 3.06 -15.98
CA VAL A 172 -9.31 3.36 -14.86
C VAL A 172 -9.28 4.86 -14.58
N LYS A 173 -10.44 5.50 -14.65
CA LYS A 173 -10.60 6.94 -14.42
C LYS A 173 -11.25 7.22 -13.09
N SER A 174 -10.84 8.30 -12.44
CA SER A 174 -11.56 8.81 -11.29
C SER A 174 -12.98 9.23 -11.69
N PRO A 175 -14.00 8.98 -10.85
CA PRO A 175 -15.34 9.54 -11.03
C PRO A 175 -15.43 11.03 -10.66
N PHE A 176 -14.35 11.61 -10.10
CA PHE A 176 -14.22 13.03 -9.79
C PHE A 176 -13.54 13.76 -10.94
N MET A 177 -13.94 15.00 -11.20
CA MET A 177 -13.46 15.76 -12.37
C MET A 177 -11.96 16.09 -12.30
N ASP A 178 -11.50 16.46 -11.11
CA ASP A 178 -10.08 16.73 -10.82
C ASP A 178 -9.37 15.53 -10.17
N GLY A 179 -10.07 14.40 -10.05
CA GLY A 179 -9.52 13.20 -9.44
C GLY A 179 -8.62 12.43 -10.41
N HIS A 180 -7.78 11.59 -9.83
CA HIS A 180 -6.82 10.79 -10.59
C HIS A 180 -6.40 9.58 -9.78
N MET A 181 -6.31 8.40 -10.39
CA MET A 181 -5.84 7.21 -9.67
C MET A 181 -4.32 7.33 -9.45
N ILE A 182 -3.93 7.32 -8.18
CA ILE A 182 -2.54 7.48 -7.75
C ILE A 182 -2.10 6.33 -6.86
N TYR A 183 -0.80 6.10 -6.83
CA TYR A 183 -0.22 5.08 -5.98
C TYR A 183 1.18 5.49 -5.48
N THR A 184 1.56 4.91 -4.34
CA THR A 184 2.93 4.91 -3.84
C THR A 184 3.29 3.49 -3.42
N VAL A 185 4.57 3.15 -3.50
CA VAL A 185 5.09 1.87 -3.01
C VAL A 185 6.21 2.15 -2.03
N ILE A 186 6.07 1.59 -0.83
CA ILE A 186 7.11 1.50 0.18
C ILE A 186 7.93 0.24 -0.09
N ALA A 187 9.24 0.42 -0.22
CA ALA A 187 10.22 -0.64 -0.42
C ALA A 187 10.08 -1.76 0.62
N GLY A 188 10.23 -3.01 0.17
CA GLY A 188 10.37 -4.15 1.07
C GLY A 188 11.73 -4.17 1.76
N GLU A 189 11.87 -5.07 2.71
CA GLU A 189 13.11 -5.35 3.44
C GLU A 189 13.38 -6.87 3.45
N PRO A 190 14.60 -7.35 3.76
CA PRO A 190 14.82 -8.79 3.87
C PRO A 190 13.83 -9.45 4.84
N GLY A 191 12.94 -10.29 4.30
CA GLY A 191 11.87 -10.95 5.06
C GLY A 191 10.53 -10.20 5.11
N THR A 192 10.45 -9.00 4.53
CA THR A 192 9.24 -8.16 4.49
C THR A 192 8.94 -7.74 3.05
N SER A 193 7.76 -8.10 2.54
CA SER A 193 7.32 -7.71 1.20
C SER A 193 7.12 -6.18 1.09
N PRO A 194 7.29 -5.59 -0.10
CA PRO A 194 6.92 -4.19 -0.33
C PRO A 194 5.44 -3.95 -0.04
N CYS A 195 5.09 -2.71 0.29
CA CYS A 195 3.73 -2.29 0.57
C CYS A 195 3.30 -1.22 -0.44
N MET A 196 2.11 -1.35 -1.02
CA MET A 196 1.55 -0.40 -1.96
C MET A 196 0.33 0.28 -1.34
N ILE A 197 0.23 1.60 -1.52
CA ILE A 197 -0.94 2.38 -1.16
C ILE A 197 -1.51 3.01 -2.42
N ILE A 198 -2.83 2.88 -2.61
CA ILE A 198 -3.56 3.39 -3.77
C ILE A 198 -4.66 4.31 -3.28
N ALA A 199 -4.85 5.44 -3.94
CA ALA A 199 -5.88 6.43 -3.58
C ALA A 199 -6.39 7.17 -4.82
N ASP A 200 -7.42 8.00 -4.60
CA ASP A 200 -7.91 8.96 -5.58
C ASP A 200 -7.40 10.37 -5.23
N LEU A 201 -6.67 10.99 -6.16
CA LEU A 201 -6.07 12.31 -5.99
C LEU A 201 -7.08 13.41 -5.62
N ASN A 202 -8.37 13.25 -5.92
CA ASN A 202 -9.37 14.25 -5.56
C ASN A 202 -9.36 14.56 -4.05
N ASP A 203 -9.40 13.51 -3.23
CA ASP A 203 -9.26 13.54 -1.76
C ASP A 203 -8.69 12.19 -1.31
N PRO A 204 -7.35 12.02 -1.34
CA PRO A 204 -6.72 10.75 -0.96
C PRO A 204 -7.03 10.29 0.46
N SER A 205 -7.31 11.24 1.37
CA SER A 205 -7.70 10.95 2.75
C SER A 205 -9.09 10.31 2.88
N ALA A 206 -9.95 10.47 1.87
CA ALA A 206 -11.32 9.98 1.91
C ALA A 206 -11.40 8.49 1.62
N GLU A 207 -10.61 8.00 0.67
CA GLU A 207 -10.62 6.61 0.23
C GLU A 207 -9.22 6.21 -0.25
N PHE A 208 -8.64 5.22 0.42
CA PHE A 208 -7.38 4.61 0.01
C PHE A 208 -7.35 3.13 0.41
N SER A 209 -6.57 2.35 -0.33
CA SER A 209 -6.34 0.93 -0.05
C SER A 209 -4.85 0.68 0.17
N VAL A 210 -4.55 -0.17 1.15
CA VAL A 210 -3.20 -0.61 1.47
C VAL A 210 -3.08 -2.09 1.10
N VAL A 211 -2.04 -2.43 0.36
CA VAL A 211 -1.84 -3.76 -0.19
C VAL A 211 -0.43 -4.22 0.14
N GLN A 212 -0.33 -5.33 0.87
CA GLN A 212 0.94 -5.99 1.18
C GLN A 212 0.76 -7.52 1.03
N PRO A 213 1.59 -8.20 0.21
CA PRO A 213 1.54 -9.65 -0.01
C PRO A 213 2.03 -10.47 1.18
#